data_AF-A0A7Z8QXB4-F1
#
_entry.id   AF-A0A7Z8QXB4-F1
#
_cell.length_a   1.000
_cell.length_b   1.000
_cell.length_c   1.000
_cell.angle_alpha   90.00
_cell.angle_beta   90.00
_cell.angle_gamma   90.00
#
_symmetry.space_group_name_H-M   'P 1'
#
loop_
_entity.id
_entity.type
_entity.pdbx_description
1 polymer ?
#
loop_
_entity_poly.entity_id
_entity_poly.type
_entity_poly.pdbx_seq_one_letter_code
_entity_poly.pdbx_strand_id
1 'polypeptide(L)'
;MDLITTKLGIEMLLRWGHFMAGITWIGLLYYFNFVQTEYFKEADAASKSDAIQKLVPKALWWFRWGAMLTLITGLGIFAVRGGGMSMDIYIGALLGLFMFVNVWLIIWPNQQIVMASVKQVADGGEALPKAAGALATAGLASRTNTLFSIPMLFFMGASAHYPHSFSLLAFLIAIVLIIVLEFNGAYPAIKHIGAVKKLPVAGNMKPYASVNGVIYCGLGLTVILFLILDLL
;
A
#
# COMPACT_ATOMS: atom_id res chain seq x y z
N MET A 1 -30.68 -5.10 -20.74
CA MET A 1 -30.11 -4.33 -19.60
C MET A 1 -28.89 -5.09 -19.08
N ASP A 2 -28.00 -5.48 -20.00
CA ASP A 2 -27.16 -6.67 -19.78
C ASP A 2 -26.00 -6.39 -18.82
N LEU A 3 -25.69 -5.10 -18.66
CA LEU A 3 -24.69 -4.58 -17.73
C LEU A 3 -25.00 -4.92 -16.26
N ILE A 4 -26.27 -5.03 -15.87
CA ILE A 4 -26.66 -5.32 -14.48
C ILE A 4 -27.33 -6.69 -14.30
N THR A 5 -27.62 -7.40 -15.40
CA THR A 5 -28.33 -8.69 -15.36
C THR A 5 -27.47 -9.89 -15.73
N THR A 6 -26.26 -9.68 -16.27
CA THR A 6 -25.36 -10.76 -16.69
C THR A 6 -24.09 -10.80 -15.86
N LYS A 7 -23.46 -11.97 -15.75
CA LYS A 7 -22.16 -12.13 -15.07
C LYS A 7 -21.11 -11.21 -15.67
N LEU A 8 -21.01 -11.15 -17.00
CA LEU A 8 -20.05 -10.32 -17.71
C LEU A 8 -20.29 -8.82 -17.45
N GLY A 9 -21.56 -8.39 -17.47
CA GLY A 9 -21.93 -7.00 -17.16
C GLY A 9 -21.56 -6.60 -15.74
N ILE A 10 -21.90 -7.44 -14.75
CA ILE A 10 -21.58 -7.21 -13.35
C ILE A 10 -20.06 -7.19 -13.14
N GLU A 11 -19.33 -8.11 -13.76
CA GLU A 11 -17.86 -8.12 -13.71
C GLU A 11 -17.28 -6.83 -14.27
N MET A 12 -17.80 -6.34 -15.40
CA MET A 12 -17.34 -5.08 -16.01
C MET A 12 -17.59 -3.88 -15.08
N LEU A 13 -18.75 -3.80 -14.43
CA LEU A 13 -19.04 -2.75 -13.44
C LEU A 13 -18.07 -2.81 -12.26
N LEU A 14 -17.79 -4.02 -11.75
CA LEU A 14 -16.84 -4.21 -10.66
C LEU A 14 -15.42 -3.79 -11.07
N ARG A 15 -14.97 -4.15 -12.29
CA ARG A 15 -13.68 -3.71 -12.84
C ARG A 15 -13.60 -2.21 -12.99
N TRP A 16 -14.65 -1.58 -13.48
CA TRP A 16 -14.70 -0.12 -13.62
C TRP A 16 -14.62 0.57 -12.25
N GLY A 17 -15.39 0.10 -11.27
CA GLY A 17 -15.30 0.58 -9.89
C GLY A 17 -13.91 0.35 -9.27
N HIS A 18 -13.32 -0.82 -9.51
CA HIS A 18 -11.97 -1.17 -9.05
C HIS A 18 -10.92 -0.24 -9.62
N PHE A 19 -11.00 0.08 -10.91
CA PHE A 19 -10.07 0.99 -11.58
C PHE A 19 -10.18 2.42 -11.03
N MET A 20 -11.39 2.97 -10.91
CA MET A 20 -11.61 4.31 -10.37
C MET A 20 -11.13 4.44 -8.92
N ALA A 21 -11.45 3.46 -8.09
CA ALA A 21 -11.01 3.40 -6.70
C ALA A 21 -9.49 3.20 -6.60
N GLY A 22 -8.94 2.33 -7.44
CA GLY A 22 -7.52 1.99 -7.48
C GLY A 22 -6.65 3.18 -7.88
N ILE A 23 -7.06 3.95 -8.91
CA ILE A 23 -6.38 5.21 -9.28
C ILE A 23 -6.42 6.19 -8.13
N THR A 24 -7.56 6.35 -7.47
CA THR A 24 -7.69 7.27 -6.32
C THR A 24 -6.74 6.85 -5.20
N TRP A 25 -6.69 5.56 -4.88
CA TRP A 25 -5.84 5.02 -3.83
C TRP A 25 -4.35 5.17 -4.15
N ILE A 26 -3.90 4.62 -5.28
CA ILE A 26 -2.48 4.60 -5.66
C ILE A 26 -1.99 6.00 -6.04
N GLY A 27 -2.84 6.83 -6.67
CA GLY A 27 -2.53 8.23 -6.93
C GLY A 27 -2.24 9.01 -5.64
N LEU A 28 -3.06 8.83 -4.60
CA LEU A 28 -2.81 9.45 -3.31
C LEU A 28 -1.60 8.86 -2.58
N LEU A 29 -1.34 7.55 -2.72
CA LEU A 29 -0.11 6.92 -2.23
C LEU A 29 1.14 7.63 -2.78
N TYR A 30 1.18 7.83 -4.10
CA TYR A 30 2.26 8.53 -4.79
C TYR A 30 2.32 10.01 -4.42
N TYR A 31 1.17 10.68 -4.29
CA TYR A 31 1.14 12.05 -3.76
C TYR A 31 1.82 12.15 -2.39
N PHE A 32 1.48 11.27 -1.43
CA PHE A 32 2.09 11.31 -0.10
C PHE A 32 3.60 11.06 -0.15
N ASN A 33 4.03 10.10 -0.97
CA ASN A 33 5.41 9.61 -0.98
C ASN A 33 6.37 10.43 -1.85
N PHE A 34 5.88 11.00 -2.94
CA PHE A 34 6.72 11.69 -3.93
C PHE A 34 6.56 13.21 -3.87
N VAL A 35 5.41 13.71 -3.42
CA VAL A 35 5.11 15.15 -3.42
C VAL A 35 5.06 15.71 -2.01
N GLN A 36 4.11 15.24 -1.18
CA GLN A 36 3.86 15.82 0.14
C GLN A 36 5.07 15.69 1.07
N THR A 37 5.73 14.53 1.09
CA THR A 37 6.90 14.29 1.95
C THR A 37 8.06 15.21 1.58
N GLU A 38 8.27 15.48 0.28
CA GLU A 38 9.35 16.37 -0.18
C GLU A 38 9.00 17.83 0.11
N TYR A 39 7.77 18.25 -0.16
CA TYR A 39 7.27 19.57 0.23
C TYR A 39 7.45 19.83 1.74
N PHE A 40 7.17 18.84 2.59
CA PHE A 40 7.36 18.95 4.04
C PHE A 40 8.82 19.04 4.48
N LYS A 41 9.82 18.84 3.61
CA LYS A 41 11.22 19.14 3.96
C LYS A 41 11.53 20.62 3.79
N GLU A 42 10.88 21.26 2.83
CA GLU A 42 11.13 22.65 2.43
C GLU A 42 10.20 23.65 3.12
N ALA A 43 8.97 23.24 3.43
CA ALA A 43 7.97 24.10 4.06
C ALA A 43 8.41 24.60 5.45
N ASP A 44 7.97 25.80 5.81
CA ASP A 44 8.10 26.32 7.18
C ASP A 44 7.11 25.62 8.14
N ALA A 45 7.25 25.89 9.44
CA ALA A 45 6.45 25.22 10.46
C ALA A 45 4.95 25.57 10.37
N ALA A 46 4.61 26.81 10.03
CA ALA A 46 3.21 27.24 9.91
C ALA A 46 2.54 26.58 8.71
N SER A 47 3.23 26.54 7.56
CA SER A 47 2.75 25.87 6.34
C SER A 47 2.56 24.36 6.54
N LYS A 48 3.47 23.68 7.24
CA LYS A 48 3.28 22.25 7.59
C LYS A 48 2.10 22.04 8.53
N SER A 49 1.96 22.91 9.54
CA SER A 49 0.85 22.83 10.48
C SER A 49 -0.50 22.98 9.77
N ASP A 50 -0.63 23.98 8.89
CA ASP A 50 -1.85 24.20 8.11
C ASP A 50 -2.18 22.99 7.22
N ALA A 51 -1.19 22.48 6.49
CA ALA A 51 -1.36 21.31 5.63
C ALA A 51 -1.80 20.07 6.43
N ILE A 52 -1.17 19.79 7.58
CA ILE A 52 -1.51 18.64 8.42
C ILE A 52 -2.92 18.79 9.03
N GLN A 53 -3.35 20.00 9.37
CA GLN A 53 -4.68 20.23 9.94
C GLN A 53 -5.79 20.23 8.91
N LYS A 54 -5.54 20.69 7.67
CA LYS A 54 -6.60 20.95 6.68
C LYS A 54 -6.53 20.08 5.44
N LEU A 55 -5.33 19.80 4.92
CA LEU A 55 -5.14 19.08 3.65
C LEU A 55 -5.01 17.57 3.90
N VAL A 56 -4.07 17.16 4.74
CA VAL A 56 -3.75 15.76 5.03
C VAL A 56 -4.97 14.94 5.45
N PRO A 57 -5.91 15.42 6.31
CA PRO A 57 -7.07 14.63 6.70
C PRO A 57 -8.01 14.34 5.51
N LYS A 58 -8.15 15.30 4.58
CA LYS A 58 -8.97 15.13 3.36
C LYS A 58 -8.33 14.11 2.42
N ALA A 59 -7.03 14.22 2.20
CA ALA A 59 -6.29 13.28 1.38
C ALA A 59 -6.33 11.86 1.99
N LEU A 60 -6.13 11.74 3.31
CA LEU A 60 -6.20 10.44 4.01
C LEU A 60 -7.60 9.83 3.97
N TRP A 61 -8.65 10.64 3.99
CA TRP A 61 -10.02 10.13 3.84
C TRP A 61 -10.19 9.41 2.49
N TRP A 62 -9.85 10.08 1.39
CA TRP A 62 -9.93 9.51 0.04
C TRP A 62 -8.98 8.33 -0.14
N PHE A 63 -7.78 8.40 0.42
CA PHE A 63 -6.80 7.32 0.37
C PHE A 63 -7.33 6.02 0.99
N ARG A 64 -7.91 6.10 2.20
CA ARG A 64 -8.45 4.93 2.92
C ARG A 64 -9.68 4.34 2.24
N TRP A 65 -10.61 5.20 1.82
CA TRP A 65 -11.85 4.73 1.20
C TRP A 65 -11.65 4.30 -0.25
N GLY A 66 -10.71 4.90 -0.98
CA GLY A 66 -10.22 4.38 -2.24
C GLY A 66 -9.64 2.97 -2.08
N ALA A 67 -8.82 2.75 -1.05
CA ALA A 67 -8.30 1.41 -0.74
C ALA A 67 -9.41 0.39 -0.42
N MET A 68 -10.38 0.79 0.40
CA MET A 68 -11.53 -0.05 0.76
C MET A 68 -12.39 -0.43 -0.46
N LEU A 69 -12.74 0.56 -1.29
CA LEU A 69 -13.56 0.31 -2.47
C LEU A 69 -12.80 -0.56 -3.48
N THR A 70 -11.48 -0.36 -3.63
CA THR A 70 -10.61 -1.22 -4.45
C THR A 70 -10.65 -2.66 -3.96
N LEU A 71 -10.51 -2.89 -2.64
CA LEU A 71 -10.57 -4.25 -2.08
C LEU A 71 -11.94 -4.89 -2.30
N ILE A 72 -13.04 -4.21 -1.96
CA ILE A 72 -14.40 -4.75 -2.08
C ILE A 72 -14.72 -5.10 -3.53
N THR A 73 -14.42 -4.20 -4.47
CA THR A 73 -14.65 -4.47 -5.90
C THR A 73 -13.74 -5.59 -6.42
N GLY A 74 -12.49 -5.68 -5.95
CA GLY A 74 -11.57 -6.76 -6.28
C GLY A 74 -12.08 -8.12 -5.82
N LEU A 75 -12.50 -8.22 -4.55
CA LEU A 75 -13.13 -9.43 -4.02
C LEU A 75 -14.42 -9.78 -4.77
N GLY A 76 -15.20 -8.78 -5.18
CA GLY A 76 -16.35 -8.97 -6.06
C GLY A 76 -15.98 -9.58 -7.40
N ILE A 77 -14.91 -9.12 -8.05
CA ILE A 77 -14.41 -9.70 -9.32
C ILE A 77 -14.04 -11.17 -9.11
N PHE A 78 -13.33 -11.48 -8.03
CA PHE A 78 -12.99 -12.87 -7.67
C PHE A 78 -14.23 -13.73 -7.45
N ALA A 79 -15.26 -13.20 -6.76
CA ALA A 79 -16.51 -13.90 -6.52
C ALA A 79 -17.30 -14.18 -7.82
N VAL A 80 -17.29 -13.26 -8.78
CA VAL A 80 -17.99 -13.41 -10.05
C VAL A 80 -17.24 -14.34 -11.02
N ARG A 81 -15.91 -14.20 -11.12
CA ARG A 81 -15.08 -15.02 -12.01
C ARG A 81 -14.84 -16.44 -11.49
N GLY A 82 -14.70 -16.61 -10.18
CA GLY A 82 -14.24 -17.86 -9.58
C GLY A 82 -12.71 -18.06 -9.73
N GLY A 83 -12.27 -19.32 -9.72
CA GLY A 83 -10.86 -19.69 -9.82
C GLY A 83 -10.31 -19.74 -11.25
N GLY A 84 -9.05 -20.16 -11.40
CA GLY A 84 -8.41 -20.37 -12.70
C GLY A 84 -7.85 -19.10 -13.36
N MET A 85 -7.59 -18.05 -12.57
CA MET A 85 -6.92 -16.86 -13.07
C MET A 85 -5.40 -17.07 -13.12
N SER A 86 -4.67 -16.19 -13.83
CA SER A 86 -3.22 -16.30 -13.94
C SER A 86 -2.52 -16.10 -12.59
N MET A 87 -1.29 -16.59 -12.45
CA MET A 87 -0.53 -16.36 -11.22
C MET A 87 -0.34 -14.86 -10.93
N ASP A 88 -0.19 -14.06 -11.98
CA ASP A 88 0.01 -12.60 -11.90
C ASP A 88 -1.10 -11.91 -11.12
N ILE A 89 -2.37 -12.25 -11.36
CA ILE A 89 -3.46 -11.60 -10.65
C ILE A 89 -3.46 -11.98 -9.17
N TYR A 90 -3.05 -13.20 -8.82
CA TYR A 90 -2.94 -13.62 -7.42
C TYR A 90 -1.79 -12.90 -6.71
N ILE A 91 -0.64 -12.75 -7.37
CA ILE A 91 0.50 -11.98 -6.84
C ILE A 91 0.14 -10.50 -6.70
N GLY A 92 -0.47 -9.89 -7.72
CA GLY A 92 -0.94 -8.50 -7.68
C GLY A 92 -1.97 -8.29 -6.57
N ALA A 93 -2.93 -9.20 -6.42
CA ALA A 93 -3.93 -9.15 -5.36
C ALA A 93 -3.31 -9.30 -3.96
N LEU A 94 -2.31 -10.16 -3.77
CA LEU A 94 -1.62 -10.33 -2.49
C LEU A 94 -0.86 -9.07 -2.07
N LEU A 95 -0.11 -8.48 -3.00
CA LEU A 95 0.57 -7.19 -2.78
C LEU A 95 -0.45 -6.11 -2.38
N GLY A 96 -1.55 -6.00 -3.15
CA GLY A 96 -2.64 -5.07 -2.84
C GLY A 96 -3.29 -5.33 -1.49
N LEU A 97 -3.46 -6.58 -1.08
CA LEU A 97 -4.04 -6.95 0.21
C LEU A 97 -3.15 -6.49 1.38
N PHE A 98 -1.85 -6.77 1.34
CA PHE A 98 -0.93 -6.27 2.37
C PHE A 98 -0.91 -4.74 2.40
N MET A 99 -0.90 -4.10 1.23
CA MET A 99 -1.00 -2.65 1.15
C MET A 99 -2.27 -2.13 1.82
N PHE A 100 -3.43 -2.75 1.57
CA PHE A 100 -4.69 -2.39 2.20
C PHE A 100 -4.63 -2.53 3.72
N VAL A 101 -4.10 -3.65 4.23
CA VAL A 101 -3.91 -3.90 5.66
C VAL A 101 -3.04 -2.81 6.28
N ASN A 102 -1.95 -2.42 5.62
CA ASN A 102 -1.10 -1.32 6.05
C ASN A 102 -1.86 0.02 6.13
N VAL A 103 -2.70 0.33 5.14
CA VAL A 103 -3.52 1.56 5.15
C VAL A 103 -4.39 1.65 6.40
N TRP A 104 -5.14 0.59 6.69
CA TRP A 104 -6.16 0.62 7.73
C TRP A 104 -5.62 0.33 9.13
N LEU A 105 -4.65 -0.57 9.27
CA LEU A 105 -4.17 -1.03 10.58
C LEU A 105 -2.88 -0.36 11.04
N ILE A 106 -2.09 0.22 10.14
CA ILE A 106 -0.80 0.84 10.48
C ILE A 106 -0.80 2.33 10.19
N ILE A 107 -1.01 2.72 8.94
CA ILE A 107 -0.90 4.11 8.50
C ILE A 107 -1.97 4.97 9.18
N TRP A 108 -3.24 4.58 9.10
CA TRP A 108 -4.33 5.39 9.62
C TRP A 108 -4.25 5.64 11.15
N PRO A 109 -4.11 4.62 12.02
CA PRO A 109 -4.04 4.86 13.47
C PRO A 109 -2.86 5.73 13.88
N ASN A 110 -1.70 5.56 13.23
CA ASN A 110 -0.53 6.38 13.50
C ASN A 110 -0.69 7.82 12.99
N GLN A 111 -1.32 8.02 11.82
CA GLN A 111 -1.63 9.36 11.32
C GLN A 111 -2.62 10.11 12.23
N GLN A 112 -3.56 9.42 12.87
CA GLN A 112 -4.44 10.04 13.87
C GLN A 112 -3.64 10.65 15.03
N ILE A 113 -2.62 9.94 15.52
CA ILE A 113 -1.73 10.43 16.60
C ILE A 113 -0.97 11.67 16.14
N VAL A 114 -0.43 11.65 14.91
CA VAL A 114 0.32 12.78 14.33
C VAL A 114 -0.57 14.01 14.18
N MET A 115 -1.77 13.85 13.60
CA MET A 115 -2.71 14.95 13.42
C MET A 115 -3.19 15.52 14.77
N ALA A 116 -3.47 14.67 15.76
CA ALA A 116 -3.83 15.10 17.11
C ALA A 116 -2.71 15.90 17.78
N SER A 117 -1.46 15.45 17.62
CA SER A 117 -0.29 16.16 18.14
C SER A 117 -0.11 17.53 17.50
N VAL A 118 -0.27 17.64 16.18
CA VAL A 118 -0.12 18.93 15.48
C VAL A 118 -1.24 19.89 15.87
N LYS A 119 -2.48 19.39 16.00
CA LYS A 119 -3.60 20.19 16.51
C LYS A 119 -3.32 20.72 17.91
N GLN A 120 -2.86 19.87 18.83
CA GLN A 120 -2.54 20.28 20.19
C GLN A 120 -1.45 21.37 20.24
N VAL A 121 -0.41 21.26 19.42
CA VAL A 121 0.63 22.29 19.31
C VAL A 121 0.07 23.60 18.74
N ALA A 122 -0.81 23.52 17.75
CA ALA A 122 -1.46 24.71 17.19
C ALA A 122 -2.38 25.41 18.20
N ASP A 123 -2.98 24.65 19.13
CA ASP A 123 -3.80 25.15 20.22
C ASP A 123 -2.97 25.63 21.44
N GLY A 124 -1.63 25.69 21.32
CA GLY A 124 -0.71 26.21 22.34
C GLY A 124 -0.17 25.18 23.34
N GLY A 125 -0.45 23.89 23.15
CA GLY A 125 0.07 22.80 23.97
C GLY A 125 1.40 22.22 23.48
N GLU A 126 1.91 21.21 24.20
CA GLU A 126 3.11 20.46 23.79
C GLU A 126 2.79 19.34 22.79
N ALA A 127 3.78 18.90 22.02
CA ALA A 127 3.62 17.75 21.12
C ALA A 127 3.43 16.44 21.91
N LEU A 128 2.60 15.53 21.38
CA LEU A 128 2.39 14.22 22.00
C LEU A 128 3.70 13.40 21.97
N PRO A 129 4.15 12.81 23.08
CA PRO A 129 5.42 12.07 23.13
C PRO A 129 5.54 10.92 22.11
N LYS A 130 4.41 10.34 21.70
CA LYS A 130 4.35 9.23 20.73
C LYS A 130 4.32 9.68 19.26
N ALA A 131 4.16 10.98 18.98
CA ALA A 131 3.92 11.46 17.62
C ALA A 131 5.07 11.16 16.66
N ALA A 132 6.31 11.34 17.08
CA ALA A 132 7.49 11.06 16.24
C ALA A 132 7.59 9.56 15.86
N GLY A 133 7.38 8.67 16.84
CA GLY A 133 7.37 7.22 16.61
C GLY A 133 6.21 6.78 15.71
N ALA A 134 5.03 7.40 15.88
CA ALA A 134 3.88 7.15 15.02
C ALA A 134 4.15 7.60 13.58
N LEU A 135 4.72 8.78 13.37
CA LEU A 135 5.09 9.29 12.05
C LEU A 135 6.10 8.36 11.37
N ALA A 136 7.13 7.90 12.07
CA ALA A 136 8.12 6.97 11.53
C ALA A 136 7.47 5.62 11.13
N THR A 137 6.57 5.10 11.96
CA THR A 137 5.84 3.85 11.70
C THR A 137 4.93 3.98 10.48
N ALA A 138 4.13 5.04 10.41
CA ALA A 138 3.27 5.32 9.25
C ALA A 138 4.09 5.54 7.98
N GLY A 139 5.22 6.24 8.08
CA GLY A 139 6.13 6.49 6.96
C GLY A 139 6.71 5.19 6.40
N LEU A 140 7.15 4.26 7.25
CA LEU A 140 7.70 2.98 6.80
C LEU A 140 6.65 2.10 6.10
N ALA A 141 5.46 2.00 6.68
CA ALA A 141 4.36 1.27 6.04
C ALA A 141 3.95 1.93 4.70
N SER A 142 3.90 3.26 4.64
CA SER A 142 3.59 4.00 3.39
C SER A 142 4.66 3.81 2.31
N ARG A 143 5.94 3.79 2.68
CA ARG A 143 7.04 3.48 1.76
C ARG A 143 7.02 2.03 1.28
N THR A 144 6.69 1.09 2.17
CA THR A 144 6.51 -0.33 1.80
C THR A 144 5.34 -0.50 0.83
N ASN A 145 4.23 0.22 1.05
CA ASN A 145 3.13 0.23 0.09
C ASN A 145 3.55 0.79 -1.27
N THR A 146 4.38 1.84 -1.29
CA THR A 146 4.90 2.41 -2.54
C THR A 146 5.78 1.41 -3.27
N LEU A 147 6.69 0.74 -2.55
CA LEU A 147 7.51 -0.36 -3.06
C LEU A 147 6.66 -1.45 -3.73
N PHE A 148 5.59 -1.89 -3.06
CA PHE A 148 4.70 -2.94 -3.55
C PHE A 148 3.78 -2.51 -4.69
N SER A 149 3.38 -1.24 -4.73
CA SER A 149 2.46 -0.74 -5.75
C SER A 149 3.01 -0.87 -7.18
N ILE A 150 4.34 -0.79 -7.33
CA ILE A 150 5.02 -0.88 -8.63
C ILE A 150 4.88 -2.28 -9.25
N PRO A 151 5.34 -3.39 -8.60
CA PRO A 151 5.10 -4.74 -9.11
C PRO A 151 3.62 -5.10 -9.14
N MET A 152 2.82 -4.62 -8.18
CA MET A 152 1.38 -4.88 -8.16
C MET A 152 0.70 -4.40 -9.45
N LEU A 153 0.94 -3.16 -9.87
CA LEU A 153 0.38 -2.60 -11.11
C LEU A 153 0.86 -3.37 -12.34
N PHE A 154 2.15 -3.75 -12.37
CA PHE A 154 2.71 -4.55 -13.45
C PHE A 154 1.99 -5.90 -13.57
N PHE A 155 1.87 -6.68 -12.49
CA PHE A 155 1.26 -8.01 -12.54
C PHE A 155 -0.25 -7.96 -12.80
N MET A 156 -0.95 -6.94 -12.29
CA MET A 156 -2.35 -6.74 -12.65
C MET A 156 -2.53 -6.49 -14.15
N GLY A 157 -1.66 -5.70 -14.78
CA GLY A 157 -1.64 -5.52 -16.23
C GLY A 157 -1.22 -6.78 -17.00
N ALA A 158 -0.15 -7.44 -16.55
CA ALA A 158 0.38 -8.67 -17.16
C ALA A 158 -0.68 -9.78 -17.19
N SER A 159 -1.53 -9.89 -16.17
CA SER A 159 -2.58 -10.92 -16.11
C SER A 159 -3.51 -10.99 -17.33
N ALA A 160 -3.67 -9.89 -18.08
CA ALA A 160 -4.50 -9.83 -19.28
C ALA A 160 -3.71 -9.85 -20.61
N HIS A 161 -2.42 -9.49 -20.57
CA HIS A 161 -1.62 -9.23 -21.78
C HIS A 161 -0.39 -10.13 -21.92
N TYR A 162 0.13 -10.63 -20.80
CA TYR A 162 1.29 -11.50 -20.71
C TYR A 162 1.15 -12.41 -19.46
N PRO A 163 0.13 -13.29 -19.41
CA PRO A 163 -0.12 -14.09 -18.21
C PRO A 163 0.90 -15.21 -18.06
N HIS A 164 1.43 -15.38 -16.86
CA HIS A 164 2.26 -16.54 -16.52
C HIS A 164 1.38 -17.75 -16.19
N SER A 165 1.87 -18.93 -16.59
CA SER A 165 1.27 -20.20 -16.20
C SER A 165 1.45 -20.45 -14.71
N PHE A 166 0.57 -21.24 -14.11
CA PHE A 166 0.63 -21.50 -12.68
C PHE A 166 1.72 -22.53 -12.34
N SER A 167 2.79 -22.09 -11.68
CA SER A 167 3.80 -22.90 -10.97
C SER A 167 3.66 -22.74 -9.46
N LEU A 168 3.41 -23.84 -8.74
CA LEU A 168 3.28 -23.80 -7.27
C LEU A 168 4.58 -23.35 -6.60
N LEU A 169 5.73 -23.77 -7.13
CA LEU A 169 7.04 -23.42 -6.59
C LEU A 169 7.30 -21.92 -6.71
N ALA A 170 7.14 -21.36 -7.92
CA ALA A 170 7.29 -19.92 -8.16
C ALA A 170 6.35 -19.10 -7.27
N PHE A 171 5.09 -19.54 -7.14
CA PHE A 171 4.08 -18.86 -6.33
C PHE A 171 4.47 -18.82 -4.85
N LEU A 172 4.93 -19.94 -4.27
CA LEU A 172 5.35 -20.00 -2.87
C LEU A 172 6.60 -19.14 -2.60
N ILE A 173 7.56 -19.14 -3.51
CA ILE A 173 8.77 -18.30 -3.39
C ILE A 173 8.39 -16.82 -3.43
N ALA A 174 7.52 -16.41 -4.35
CA ALA A 174 7.02 -15.04 -4.44
C ALA A 174 6.28 -14.62 -3.16
N ILE A 175 5.41 -15.50 -2.61
CA ILE A 175 4.72 -15.24 -1.33
C ILE A 175 5.72 -15.01 -0.20
N VAL A 176 6.72 -15.88 -0.05
CA VAL A 176 7.72 -15.76 1.01
C VAL A 176 8.48 -14.44 0.89
N LEU A 177 8.91 -14.08 -0.31
CA LEU A 177 9.59 -12.80 -0.56
C LEU A 177 8.71 -11.60 -0.15
N ILE A 178 7.44 -11.59 -0.56
CA ILE A 178 6.49 -10.53 -0.23
C ILE A 178 6.28 -10.44 1.29
N ILE A 179 6.09 -11.57 1.97
CA ILE A 179 5.90 -11.61 3.43
C ILE A 179 7.13 -11.08 4.16
N VAL A 180 8.35 -11.40 3.72
CA VAL A 180 9.58 -10.89 4.34
C VAL A 180 9.68 -9.36 4.22
N LEU A 181 9.36 -8.82 3.05
CA LEU A 181 9.36 -7.38 2.82
C LEU A 181 8.26 -6.67 3.61
N GLU A 182 7.07 -7.27 3.66
CA GLU A 182 5.93 -6.77 4.44
C GLU A 182 6.24 -6.80 5.94
N PHE A 183 6.87 -7.87 6.42
CA PHE A 183 7.33 -7.97 7.80
C PHE A 183 8.23 -6.81 8.17
N ASN A 184 9.17 -6.42 7.29
CA ASN A 184 10.01 -5.24 7.51
C ASN A 184 9.18 -3.95 7.62
N GLY A 185 8.20 -3.76 6.73
CA GLY A 185 7.32 -2.59 6.72
C GLY A 185 6.44 -2.48 7.96
N ALA A 186 5.86 -3.59 8.39
CA ALA A 186 4.93 -3.68 9.51
C ALA A 186 5.63 -3.78 10.87
N TYR A 187 6.90 -4.18 10.93
CA TYR A 187 7.63 -4.49 12.16
C TYR A 187 7.46 -3.47 13.30
N PRO A 188 7.60 -2.14 13.07
CA PRO A 188 7.45 -1.17 14.16
C PRO A 188 6.07 -1.19 14.81
N ALA A 189 5.02 -1.54 14.05
CA ALA A 189 3.67 -1.68 14.54
C ALA A 189 3.45 -3.00 15.29
N ILE A 190 4.06 -4.10 14.85
CA ILE A 190 3.79 -5.45 15.38
C ILE A 190 4.84 -5.98 16.38
N LYS A 191 5.97 -5.29 16.59
CA LYS A 191 7.07 -5.72 17.47
C LYS A 191 6.69 -6.02 18.93
N HIS A 192 5.52 -5.54 19.37
CA HIS A 192 5.02 -5.77 20.72
C HIS A 192 4.34 -7.15 20.87
N ILE A 193 3.98 -7.81 19.77
CA ILE A 193 3.35 -9.14 19.76
C ILE A 193 4.36 -10.20 20.19
N GLY A 194 3.96 -11.08 21.12
CA GLY A 194 4.85 -12.07 21.74
C GLY A 194 5.57 -12.99 20.74
N ALA A 195 4.88 -13.41 19.66
CA ALA A 195 5.49 -14.22 18.61
C ALA A 195 6.53 -13.43 17.79
N VAL A 196 6.29 -12.14 17.52
CA VAL A 196 7.20 -11.29 16.73
C VAL A 196 8.49 -11.00 17.48
N LYS A 197 8.45 -10.91 18.82
CA LYS A 197 9.66 -10.71 19.65
C LYS A 197 10.73 -11.80 19.48
N LYS A 198 10.33 -12.99 19.00
CA LYS A 198 11.25 -14.10 18.73
C LYS A 198 11.87 -14.06 17.33
N LEU A 199 11.36 -13.19 16.45
CA LEU A 199 11.85 -13.03 15.09
C LEU A 199 12.96 -11.99 15.02
N PRO A 200 13.80 -12.00 13.96
CA PRO A 200 14.82 -10.99 13.75
C PRO A 200 14.24 -9.56 13.75
N VAL A 201 14.99 -8.62 14.30
CA VAL A 201 14.62 -7.21 14.28
C VAL A 201 14.56 -6.71 12.83
N ALA A 202 13.48 -6.01 12.49
CA ALA A 202 13.31 -5.38 11.18
C ALA A 202 12.88 -3.91 11.36
N GLY A 203 12.25 -3.30 10.36
CA GLY A 203 11.84 -1.89 10.40
C GLY A 203 12.82 -0.94 9.72
N ASN A 204 13.60 -1.44 8.76
CA ASN A 204 14.64 -0.67 8.09
C ASN A 204 14.10 0.00 6.82
N MET A 205 14.06 1.33 6.82
CA MET A 205 13.68 2.12 5.63
C MET A 205 14.86 2.38 4.68
N LYS A 206 16.11 2.21 5.11
CA LYS A 206 17.31 2.74 4.43
C LYS A 206 17.36 2.48 2.92
N PRO A 207 17.07 1.28 2.38
CA PRO A 207 17.18 1.02 0.94
C PRO A 207 16.21 1.87 0.10
N TYR A 208 15.08 2.27 0.69
CA TYR A 208 13.98 2.96 0.00
C TYR A 208 13.47 4.19 0.76
N ALA A 209 14.36 4.85 1.52
CA ALA A 209 14.03 6.05 2.29
C ALA A 209 13.79 7.29 1.40
N SER A 210 14.49 7.37 0.27
CA SER A 210 14.33 8.43 -0.73
C SER A 210 13.32 8.04 -1.81
N VAL A 211 12.82 9.05 -2.53
CA VAL A 211 11.92 8.86 -3.69
C VAL A 211 12.59 7.96 -4.74
N ASN A 212 13.82 8.28 -5.16
CA ASN A 212 14.54 7.46 -6.13
C ASN A 212 14.82 6.05 -5.58
N GLY A 213 15.17 5.93 -4.30
CA GLY A 213 15.40 4.64 -3.66
C GLY A 213 14.18 3.72 -3.74
N VAL A 214 13.00 4.21 -3.37
CA VAL A 214 11.78 3.38 -3.43
C VAL A 214 11.37 3.04 -4.87
N ILE A 215 11.60 3.93 -5.83
CA ILE A 215 11.34 3.66 -7.25
C ILE A 215 12.27 2.55 -7.76
N TYR A 216 13.58 2.67 -7.54
CA TYR A 216 14.54 1.66 -7.99
C TYR A 216 14.34 0.32 -7.29
N CYS A 217 14.10 0.31 -5.98
CA CYS A 217 13.77 -0.91 -5.27
C CYS A 217 12.46 -1.54 -5.79
N GLY A 218 11.46 -0.73 -6.13
CA GLY A 218 10.19 -1.22 -6.66
C GLY A 218 10.34 -1.85 -8.04
N LEU A 219 11.08 -1.20 -8.94
CA LEU A 219 11.42 -1.75 -10.25
C LEU A 219 12.26 -3.02 -10.14
N GLY A 220 13.25 -3.03 -9.25
CA GLY A 220 14.06 -4.22 -8.96
C GLY A 220 13.21 -5.38 -8.44
N LEU A 221 12.28 -5.11 -7.53
CA LEU A 221 11.32 -6.10 -7.03
C LEU A 221 10.41 -6.63 -8.15
N THR A 222 9.94 -5.77 -9.06
CA THR A 222 9.18 -6.20 -10.24
C THR A 222 9.98 -7.18 -11.09
N VAL A 223 11.24 -6.87 -11.40
CA VAL A 223 12.11 -7.76 -12.19
C VAL A 223 12.32 -9.09 -11.47
N ILE A 224 12.62 -9.06 -10.17
CA ILE A 224 12.85 -10.29 -9.38
C ILE A 224 11.59 -11.16 -9.39
N LEU A 225 10.42 -10.59 -9.09
CA LEU A 225 9.16 -11.34 -9.09
C LEU A 225 8.84 -11.86 -10.49
N PHE A 226 9.09 -11.08 -11.54
CA PHE A 226 8.87 -11.50 -12.92
C PHE A 226 9.72 -12.71 -13.25
N LEU A 227 11.03 -12.67 -12.96
CA LEU A 227 11.94 -13.78 -13.20
C LEU A 227 11.58 -15.03 -12.38
N ILE A 228 11.09 -14.87 -11.14
CA ILE A 228 10.57 -16.00 -10.35
C ILE A 228 9.38 -16.65 -11.05
N LEU A 229 8.46 -15.86 -11.60
CA LEU A 229 7.25 -16.35 -12.28
C LEU A 229 7.50 -16.92 -13.67
N ASP A 230 8.52 -16.41 -14.38
CA ASP A 230 8.83 -16.79 -15.76
C ASP A 230 9.78 -17.99 -15.86
N LEU A 231 10.70 -18.16 -14.90
CA LEU A 231 11.75 -19.18 -14.95
C LEU A 231 11.50 -20.44 -14.10
N LEU A 232 10.54 -20.43 -13.18
CA LEU A 232 10.24 -21.52 -12.23
C LEU A 232 8.79 -22.01 -12.35
#